data_AF-A0A2I0J5L5-F1
#
_entry.id   AF-A0A2I0J5L5-F1
#
_cell.length_a   1.000
_cell.length_b   1.000
_cell.length_c   1.000
_cell.angle_alpha   90.00
_cell.angle_beta   90.00
_cell.angle_gamma   90.00
#
_symmetry.space_group_name_H-M   'P 1'
#
loop_
_entity.id
_entity.type
_entity.pdbx_description
1 polymer ?
#
loop_
_entity_poly.entity_id
_entity_poly.type
_entity_poly.pdbx_seq_one_letter_code
_entity_poly.pdbx_strand_id
1 'polypeptide(L)'
;MEYDIGSYCKDDWDLAQKLMIKGCDPLPRRRCLTRASKVYQKPFPINESLWRVPDDRNIRWARYVCRNMKCLSSSNTKRGYSKCTGCFEMEKEKLKWVTNSSVPVDFLIKDVLAFKPGEIRIGLDFGVGTGTFAARMREQNVTIISTALNLGAPFNEVIALRGLIPLYITLNQRLPFFDNTMDLIHTTGFLDGWIDLLLMDFILFDWDRVLRPGGLLWIDRFFCSRKDLDDYMYMFLQFRYKKHKWSISPKSSDEVYLSAVLEKPPRAI
;
A
#
# COMPACT_ATOMS: atom_id res chain seq x y z
N MET A 1 4.21 3.24 -26.97
CA MET A 1 4.96 2.00 -26.61
C MET A 1 4.68 1.00 -27.72
N GLU A 2 5.71 0.50 -28.39
CA GLU A 2 5.58 -0.41 -29.54
C GLU A 2 6.38 -1.69 -29.28
N TYR A 3 5.77 -2.84 -29.60
CA TYR A 3 6.28 -4.17 -29.32
C TYR A 3 6.04 -5.09 -30.51
N ASP A 4 7.08 -5.81 -30.92
CA ASP A 4 6.93 -6.83 -31.95
C ASP A 4 6.23 -8.06 -31.37
N ILE A 5 5.36 -8.67 -32.18
CA ILE A 5 4.59 -9.84 -31.76
C ILE A 5 5.53 -11.02 -31.53
N GLY A 6 5.46 -11.62 -30.35
CA GLY A 6 6.25 -12.81 -29.98
C GLY A 6 7.71 -12.52 -29.61
N SER A 7 8.20 -11.30 -29.78
CA SER A 7 9.55 -10.90 -29.35
C SER A 7 9.61 -10.65 -27.84
N TYR A 8 10.79 -10.38 -27.29
CA TYR A 8 10.93 -9.94 -25.90
C TYR A 8 10.54 -8.47 -25.76
N CYS A 9 9.70 -8.16 -24.78
CA CYS A 9 9.35 -6.78 -24.46
C CYS A 9 10.61 -5.96 -24.15
N LYS A 10 10.60 -4.69 -24.60
CA LYS A 10 11.58 -3.68 -24.18
C LYS A 10 11.50 -3.52 -22.66
N ASP A 11 12.64 -3.20 -22.03
CA ASP A 11 12.68 -2.95 -20.59
C ASP A 11 12.34 -1.49 -20.27
N ASP A 12 11.04 -1.20 -20.36
CA ASP A 12 10.43 0.13 -20.32
C ASP A 12 9.37 0.26 -19.21
N TRP A 13 9.48 -0.55 -18.15
CA TRP A 13 8.54 -0.51 -17.03
C TRP A 13 8.49 0.86 -16.35
N ASP A 14 9.62 1.58 -16.28
CA ASP A 14 9.69 2.91 -15.67
C ASP A 14 8.97 3.97 -16.51
N LEU A 15 9.00 3.83 -17.83
CA LEU A 15 8.22 4.67 -18.76
C LEU A 15 6.73 4.37 -18.61
N ALA A 16 6.35 3.09 -18.57
CA ALA A 16 4.97 2.67 -18.36
C ALA A 16 4.40 3.26 -17.04
N GLN A 17 5.15 3.16 -15.94
CA GLN A 17 4.75 3.75 -14.67
C GLN A 17 4.59 5.28 -14.74
N LYS A 18 5.54 5.97 -15.39
CA LYS A 18 5.47 7.43 -15.57
C LYS A 18 4.21 7.84 -16.34
N LEU A 19 3.84 7.08 -17.36
CA LEU A 19 2.62 7.31 -18.13
C LEU A 19 1.36 7.08 -17.28
N MET A 20 1.29 5.98 -16.51
CA MET A 20 0.17 5.71 -15.60
C MET A 20 -0.01 6.81 -14.55
N ILE A 21 1.08 7.27 -13.92
CA ILE A 21 1.04 8.34 -12.92
C ILE A 21 0.50 9.65 -13.53
N LYS A 22 0.78 9.89 -14.81
CA LYS A 22 0.28 11.05 -15.56
C LYS A 22 -1.13 10.85 -16.15
N GLY A 23 -1.82 9.77 -15.78
CA GLY A 23 -3.20 9.51 -16.21
C GLY A 23 -3.33 8.87 -17.59
N CYS A 24 -2.25 8.36 -18.19
CA CYS A 24 -2.29 7.66 -19.48
C CYS A 24 -2.64 6.17 -19.31
N ASP A 25 -3.79 5.86 -18.72
CA ASP A 25 -4.30 4.50 -18.52
C ASP A 25 -5.67 4.32 -19.21
N PRO A 26 -6.00 3.16 -19.83
CA PRO A 26 -5.20 1.94 -19.93
C PRO A 26 -3.98 2.08 -20.86
N LEU A 27 -2.84 1.54 -20.43
CA LEU A 27 -1.68 1.40 -21.31
C LEU A 27 -1.93 0.39 -22.45
N PRO A 28 -1.23 0.53 -23.60
CA PRO A 28 -1.34 -0.44 -24.70
C PRO A 28 -1.05 -1.88 -24.25
N ARG A 29 -1.93 -2.80 -24.64
CA ARG A 29 -1.75 -4.24 -24.39
C ARG A 29 -0.51 -4.75 -25.12
N ARG A 30 0.34 -5.51 -24.42
CA ARG A 30 1.59 -6.05 -24.95
C ARG A 30 1.35 -7.39 -25.64
N ARG A 31 1.92 -7.59 -26.83
CA ARG A 31 1.98 -8.89 -27.53
C ARG A 31 3.41 -9.46 -27.57
N CYS A 32 4.20 -9.20 -26.53
CA CYS A 32 5.60 -9.62 -26.38
C CYS A 32 5.80 -10.41 -25.08
N LEU A 33 6.91 -11.13 -24.98
CA LEU A 33 7.30 -11.94 -23.83
C LEU A 33 8.04 -11.07 -22.79
N THR A 34 7.60 -11.14 -21.54
CA THR A 34 8.23 -10.40 -20.45
C THR A 34 9.56 -11.06 -20.07
N ARG A 35 10.61 -10.26 -19.92
CA ARG A 35 11.94 -10.75 -19.53
C ARG A 35 11.93 -11.19 -18.07
N ALA A 36 12.51 -12.37 -17.81
CA ALA A 36 12.81 -12.87 -16.48
C ALA A 36 14.34 -12.97 -16.27
N SER A 37 14.76 -13.12 -15.02
CA SER A 37 16.16 -13.36 -14.68
C SER A 37 16.63 -14.72 -15.22
N LYS A 38 17.79 -14.75 -15.88
CA LYS A 38 18.40 -16.02 -16.34
C LYS A 38 18.81 -16.94 -15.19
N VAL A 39 19.02 -16.38 -14.01
CA VAL A 39 19.45 -17.08 -12.80
C VAL A 39 18.32 -17.22 -11.77
N TYR A 40 17.07 -17.16 -12.24
CA TYR A 40 15.88 -17.32 -11.40
C TYR A 40 15.95 -18.58 -10.54
N GLN A 41 15.52 -18.47 -9.29
CA GLN A 41 15.43 -19.57 -8.35
C GLN A 41 14.00 -19.75 -7.84
N LYS A 42 13.71 -20.98 -7.42
CA LYS A 42 12.44 -21.30 -6.77
C LYS A 42 12.22 -20.35 -5.57
N PRO A 43 11.05 -19.68 -5.46
CA PRO A 43 10.73 -18.83 -4.33
C PRO A 43 10.70 -19.61 -3.01
N PHE A 44 10.90 -18.90 -1.89
CA PHE A 44 10.73 -19.49 -0.57
C PHE A 44 9.28 -19.96 -0.36
N PRO A 45 9.06 -21.05 0.38
CA PRO A 45 7.72 -21.47 0.76
C PRO A 45 7.04 -20.40 1.63
N ILE A 46 5.70 -20.39 1.65
CA ILE A 46 4.91 -19.30 2.23
C ILE A 46 5.15 -19.05 3.73
N ASN A 47 5.48 -20.11 4.48
CA ASN A 47 5.80 -20.04 5.91
C ASN A 47 7.13 -19.30 6.18
N GLU A 48 8.04 -19.24 5.21
CA GLU A 48 9.31 -18.53 5.31
C GLU A 48 9.28 -17.17 4.60
N SER A 49 8.59 -17.09 3.46
CA SER A 49 8.66 -15.95 2.55
C SER A 49 8.15 -14.64 3.16
N LEU A 50 7.25 -14.70 4.15
CA LEU A 50 6.64 -13.51 4.75
C LEU A 50 7.65 -12.56 5.40
N TRP A 51 8.67 -13.07 6.07
CA TRP A 51 9.62 -12.27 6.87
C TRP A 51 11.08 -12.48 6.47
N ARG A 52 11.32 -13.25 5.42
CA ARG A 52 12.65 -13.43 4.85
C ARG A 52 12.89 -12.42 3.74
N VAL A 53 14.10 -11.84 3.70
CA VAL A 53 14.51 -10.98 2.59
C VAL A 53 14.51 -11.81 1.29
N PRO A 54 13.78 -11.38 0.24
CA PRO A 54 13.78 -12.07 -1.04
C PRO A 54 15.15 -12.23 -1.68
N ASP A 55 15.32 -13.28 -2.49
CA ASP A 55 16.55 -13.54 -3.25
C ASP A 55 16.72 -12.50 -4.37
N ASP A 56 17.89 -11.87 -4.42
CA ASP A 56 18.27 -10.87 -5.43
C ASP A 56 18.08 -11.37 -6.87
N ARG A 57 18.27 -12.68 -7.12
CA ARG A 57 18.17 -13.28 -8.45
C ARG A 57 16.75 -13.30 -9.00
N ASN A 58 15.75 -13.18 -8.13
CA ASN A 58 14.34 -13.17 -8.49
C ASN A 58 13.79 -11.75 -8.72
N ILE A 59 14.63 -10.73 -8.57
CA ILE A 59 14.28 -9.33 -8.76
C ILE A 59 14.92 -8.79 -10.03
N ARG A 60 14.17 -7.98 -10.78
CA ARG A 60 14.68 -7.29 -11.96
C ARG A 60 15.32 -5.97 -11.56
N TRP A 61 16.63 -6.00 -11.33
CA TRP A 61 17.36 -4.82 -10.85
C TRP A 61 17.56 -3.70 -11.88
N ALA A 62 17.21 -3.92 -13.15
CA ALA A 62 17.36 -2.91 -14.19
C ALA A 62 16.51 -1.67 -13.87
N ARG A 63 17.04 -0.49 -14.23
CA ARG A 63 16.45 0.85 -13.96
C ARG A 63 16.45 1.31 -12.50
N TYR A 64 16.85 0.49 -11.54
CA TYR A 64 17.12 0.95 -10.16
C TYR A 64 18.56 1.42 -9.98
N VAL A 65 18.79 2.24 -8.96
CA VAL A 65 20.16 2.60 -8.53
C VAL A 65 20.81 1.40 -7.84
N CYS A 66 20.07 0.76 -6.93
CA CYS A 66 20.52 -0.47 -6.29
C CYS A 66 20.45 -1.69 -7.20
N ARG A 67 21.34 -2.65 -6.96
CA ARG A 67 21.45 -3.92 -7.71
C ARG A 67 21.27 -5.17 -6.86
N ASN A 68 20.95 -4.99 -5.57
CA ASN A 68 20.62 -6.04 -4.61
C ASN A 68 19.87 -5.43 -3.42
N MET A 69 19.25 -6.29 -2.61
CA MET A 69 18.46 -5.94 -1.43
C MET A 69 19.31 -5.27 -0.36
N LYS A 70 20.58 -5.69 -0.18
CA LYS A 70 21.51 -5.07 0.78
C LYS A 70 21.72 -3.57 0.49
N CYS A 71 21.74 -3.18 -0.77
CA CYS A 71 21.88 -1.78 -1.16
C CYS A 71 20.66 -0.92 -0.76
N LEU A 72 19.47 -1.51 -0.61
CA LEU A 72 18.23 -0.80 -0.25
C LEU A 72 18.13 -0.47 1.26
N SER A 73 19.12 -0.88 2.05
CA SER A 73 19.25 -0.59 3.47
C SER A 73 19.02 0.89 3.81
N SER A 74 18.37 1.18 4.94
CA SER A 74 18.18 2.57 5.41
C SER A 74 19.51 3.30 5.66
N SER A 75 20.58 2.57 5.97
CA SER A 75 21.93 3.11 6.18
C SER A 75 22.59 3.61 4.89
N ASN A 76 22.10 3.19 3.71
CA ASN A 76 22.65 3.64 2.43
C ASN A 76 21.94 4.91 1.95
N THR A 77 22.64 6.05 2.00
CA THR A 77 22.12 7.35 1.54
C THR A 77 22.01 7.46 0.02
N LYS A 78 22.71 6.61 -0.74
CA LYS A 78 22.73 6.59 -2.21
C LYS A 78 21.80 5.53 -2.83
N ARG A 79 20.87 4.97 -2.05
CA ARG A 79 19.98 3.88 -2.48
C ARG A 79 18.97 4.25 -3.57
N GLY A 80 18.80 5.54 -3.87
CA GLY A 80 17.94 6.01 -4.96
C GLY A 80 16.44 5.99 -4.67
N TYR A 81 16.03 5.82 -3.40
CA TYR A 81 14.64 5.96 -2.96
C TYR A 81 14.56 6.64 -1.58
N SER A 82 13.51 7.42 -1.36
CA SER A 82 13.25 8.14 -0.11
C SER A 82 11.98 7.69 0.62
N LYS A 83 11.03 7.06 -0.08
CA LYS A 83 9.75 6.62 0.48
C LYS A 83 9.91 5.34 1.31
N CYS A 84 9.30 5.32 2.50
CA CYS A 84 9.34 4.19 3.44
C CYS A 84 10.76 3.73 3.85
N THR A 85 11.53 4.60 4.50
CA THR A 85 12.86 4.27 5.04
C THR A 85 12.81 3.03 5.94
N GLY A 86 13.63 2.02 5.62
CA GLY A 86 13.73 0.78 6.42
C GLY A 86 12.75 -0.33 6.03
N CYS A 87 11.90 -0.15 5.02
CA CYS A 87 10.93 -1.18 4.61
C CYS A 87 11.51 -2.51 4.12
N PHE A 88 12.81 -2.56 3.82
CA PHE A 88 13.52 -3.77 3.43
C PHE A 88 14.18 -4.48 4.64
N GLU A 89 14.11 -3.90 5.83
CA GLU A 89 14.64 -4.47 7.08
C GLU A 89 13.56 -5.32 7.76
N MET A 90 13.38 -6.56 7.30
CA MET A 90 12.27 -7.44 7.72
C MET A 90 12.15 -7.63 9.24
N GLU A 91 13.27 -7.63 9.96
CA GLU A 91 13.32 -7.74 11.42
C GLU A 91 12.66 -6.55 12.15
N LYS A 92 12.66 -5.37 11.53
CA LYS A 92 11.94 -4.18 12.02
C LYS A 92 10.53 -4.05 11.46
N GLU A 93 10.25 -4.67 10.32
CA GLU A 93 8.94 -4.65 9.65
C GLU A 93 7.95 -5.66 10.23
N LYS A 94 8.41 -6.84 10.71
CA LYS A 94 7.68 -7.53 11.80
C LYS A 94 7.61 -6.56 12.99
N LEU A 95 7.06 -6.78 14.16
CA LEU A 95 6.85 -5.70 15.17
C LEU A 95 5.82 -4.60 14.77
N LYS A 96 5.74 -4.13 13.52
CA LYS A 96 4.69 -3.18 13.10
C LYS A 96 3.29 -3.77 13.36
N TRP A 97 2.41 -2.93 13.89
CA TRP A 97 1.01 -3.21 14.29
C TRP A 97 0.80 -4.34 15.31
N VAL A 98 1.85 -4.87 15.95
CA VAL A 98 1.73 -5.93 16.97
C VAL A 98 2.26 -5.53 18.34
N THR A 99 3.19 -4.57 18.41
CA THR A 99 3.67 -4.01 19.67
C THR A 99 3.11 -2.61 19.83
N ASN A 100 2.72 -2.25 21.05
CA ASN A 100 2.40 -0.87 21.36
C ASN A 100 3.59 0.01 21.03
N SER A 101 3.34 1.06 20.26
CA SER A 101 4.34 2.10 20.05
C SER A 101 4.16 3.19 21.10
N SER A 102 5.19 4.03 21.23
CA SER A 102 5.12 5.22 22.08
C SER A 102 4.18 6.30 21.54
N VAL A 103 3.72 6.16 20.29
CA VAL A 103 2.87 7.14 19.62
C VAL A 103 1.39 6.73 19.79
N PRO A 104 0.53 7.57 20.40
CA PRO A 104 -0.89 7.25 20.68
C PRO A 104 -1.79 7.04 19.46
N VAL A 105 -1.25 7.20 18.25
CA VAL A 105 -2.00 7.01 16.99
C VAL A 105 -1.82 5.61 16.40
N ASP A 106 -0.94 4.77 16.97
CA ASP A 106 -0.70 3.43 16.44
C ASP A 106 -1.76 2.45 16.95
N PHE A 107 -2.56 1.92 16.03
CA PHE A 107 -3.58 0.92 16.34
C PHE A 107 -3.06 -0.48 16.06
N LEU A 108 -3.27 -1.39 17.00
CA LEU A 108 -2.88 -2.79 16.81
C LEU A 108 -3.89 -3.51 15.92
N ILE A 109 -3.41 -4.42 15.07
CA ILE A 109 -4.27 -5.24 14.21
C ILE A 109 -5.31 -6.00 15.05
N LYS A 110 -4.92 -6.54 16.20
CA LYS A 110 -5.82 -7.27 17.09
C LYS A 110 -6.99 -6.39 17.56
N ASP A 111 -6.71 -5.15 17.94
CA ASP A 111 -7.74 -4.21 18.42
C ASP A 111 -8.71 -3.83 17.29
N VAL A 112 -8.18 -3.59 16.09
CA VAL A 112 -9.01 -3.22 14.93
C VAL A 112 -9.90 -4.39 14.50
N LEU A 113 -9.36 -5.60 14.44
CA LEU A 113 -10.13 -6.80 14.11
C LEU A 113 -11.19 -7.13 15.18
N ALA A 114 -10.96 -6.76 16.44
CA ALA A 114 -11.93 -6.97 17.51
C ALA A 114 -13.21 -6.12 17.37
N PHE A 115 -13.20 -5.04 16.58
CA PHE A 115 -14.44 -4.31 16.26
C PHE A 115 -15.41 -5.14 15.40
N LYS A 116 -14.89 -6.08 14.61
CA LYS A 116 -15.64 -6.91 13.66
C LYS A 116 -15.14 -8.37 13.66
N PRO A 117 -15.27 -9.11 14.79
CA PRO A 117 -14.68 -10.45 14.93
C PRO A 117 -15.19 -11.43 13.88
N GLY A 118 -14.28 -12.04 13.13
CA GLY A 118 -14.61 -13.03 12.08
C GLY A 118 -15.22 -12.45 10.80
N GLU A 119 -15.43 -11.14 10.71
CA GLU A 119 -16.08 -10.49 9.57
C GLU A 119 -15.11 -9.91 8.53
N ILE A 120 -13.85 -9.69 8.91
CA ILE A 120 -12.80 -9.16 8.03
C ILE A 120 -11.99 -10.31 7.45
N ARG A 121 -12.07 -10.51 6.13
CA ARG A 121 -11.46 -11.65 5.41
C ARG A 121 -10.65 -11.20 4.21
N ILE A 122 -11.09 -10.13 3.55
CA ILE A 122 -10.39 -9.53 2.42
C ILE A 122 -10.29 -8.02 2.59
N GLY A 123 -9.15 -7.45 2.23
CA GLY A 123 -8.96 -6.01 2.27
C GLY A 123 -7.98 -5.47 1.25
N LEU A 124 -7.96 -4.15 1.16
CA LEU A 124 -7.08 -3.36 0.32
C LEU A 124 -6.14 -2.53 1.21
N ASP A 125 -4.86 -2.51 0.88
CA ASP A 125 -3.84 -1.72 1.58
C ASP A 125 -3.26 -0.69 0.62
N PHE A 126 -3.61 0.58 0.87
CA PHE A 126 -3.13 1.75 0.15
C PHE A 126 -1.91 2.33 0.87
N GLY A 127 -0.72 1.92 0.46
CA GLY A 127 0.51 2.31 1.13
C GLY A 127 1.74 2.17 0.24
N VAL A 128 2.85 2.76 0.69
CA VAL A 128 4.17 2.47 0.09
C VAL A 128 4.96 1.59 1.04
N GLY A 129 5.33 0.42 0.57
CA GLY A 129 6.15 -0.49 1.35
C GLY A 129 6.27 -1.84 0.68
N THR A 130 6.77 -2.79 1.45
CA THR A 130 7.08 -4.15 0.97
C THR A 130 5.93 -5.13 1.20
N GLY A 131 4.72 -4.66 1.53
CA GLY A 131 3.56 -5.50 1.86
C GLY A 131 3.50 -5.93 3.33
N THR A 132 4.11 -5.16 4.25
CA THR A 132 4.19 -5.53 5.67
C THR A 132 2.82 -5.66 6.34
N PHE A 133 1.89 -4.76 6.02
CA PHE A 133 0.52 -4.84 6.53
C PHE A 133 -0.16 -6.13 6.04
N ALA A 134 -0.05 -6.42 4.73
CA ALA A 134 -0.56 -7.66 4.16
C ALA A 134 0.06 -8.92 4.78
N ALA A 135 1.35 -8.92 5.09
CA ALA A 135 2.00 -10.03 5.80
C ALA A 135 1.40 -10.25 7.20
N ARG A 136 1.18 -9.17 7.96
CA ARG A 136 0.57 -9.24 9.30
C ARG A 136 -0.88 -9.71 9.26
N MET A 137 -1.66 -9.18 8.34
CA MET A 137 -3.06 -9.57 8.16
C MET A 137 -3.17 -11.04 7.71
N ARG A 138 -2.21 -11.54 6.92
CA ARG A 138 -2.15 -12.97 6.55
C ARG A 138 -1.94 -13.88 7.76
N GLU A 139 -1.13 -13.48 8.75
CA GLU A 139 -0.99 -14.21 10.01
C GLU A 139 -2.32 -14.30 10.80
N GLN A 140 -3.29 -13.42 10.49
CA GLN A 140 -4.66 -13.43 11.02
C GLN A 140 -5.66 -14.06 10.03
N ASN A 141 -5.20 -14.77 9.00
CA ASN A 141 -6.01 -15.36 7.93
C ASN A 141 -6.82 -14.33 7.10
N VAL A 142 -6.36 -13.09 7.02
CA VAL A 142 -6.96 -12.05 6.17
C VAL A 142 -6.12 -11.86 4.92
N THR A 143 -6.76 -11.91 3.75
CA THR A 143 -6.10 -11.66 2.46
C THR A 143 -6.09 -10.18 2.17
N ILE A 144 -4.91 -9.60 2.02
CA ILE A 144 -4.76 -8.19 1.66
C ILE A 144 -4.15 -8.07 0.27
N ILE A 145 -4.76 -7.20 -0.52
CA ILE A 145 -4.22 -6.72 -1.79
C ILE A 145 -3.53 -5.40 -1.49
N SER A 146 -2.21 -5.32 -1.69
CA SER A 146 -1.44 -4.09 -1.43
C SER A 146 -1.21 -3.35 -2.73
N THR A 147 -1.63 -2.08 -2.80
CA THR A 147 -1.27 -1.21 -3.92
C THR A 147 0.24 -1.02 -3.94
N ALA A 148 0.87 -1.08 -5.10
CA ALA A 148 2.32 -0.94 -5.18
C ALA A 148 2.74 -0.24 -6.47
N LEU A 149 3.62 0.74 -6.34
CA LEU A 149 4.40 1.32 -7.44
C LEU A 149 5.88 1.11 -7.16
N ASN A 150 6.69 0.98 -8.21
CA ASN A 150 8.13 0.80 -8.09
C ASN A 150 8.84 2.17 -8.01
N LEU A 151 8.78 2.81 -6.85
CA LEU A 151 9.31 4.16 -6.59
C LEU A 151 10.79 4.12 -6.18
N GLY A 152 11.68 3.83 -7.13
CA GLY A 152 13.13 3.73 -6.89
C GLY A 152 13.58 2.43 -6.22
N ALA A 153 12.63 1.56 -5.87
CA ALA A 153 12.86 0.22 -5.35
C ALA A 153 11.82 -0.79 -5.92
N PRO A 154 12.12 -2.11 -5.92
CA PRO A 154 11.30 -3.15 -6.54
C PRO A 154 10.16 -3.63 -5.64
N PHE A 155 9.24 -2.73 -5.27
CA PHE A 155 8.17 -3.03 -4.30
C PHE A 155 7.22 -4.13 -4.79
N ASN A 156 6.80 -4.10 -6.06
CA ASN A 156 5.88 -5.09 -6.62
C ASN A 156 6.47 -6.51 -6.56
N GLU A 157 7.70 -6.66 -7.03
CA GLU A 157 8.41 -7.94 -7.00
C GLU A 157 8.63 -8.44 -5.57
N VAL A 158 8.95 -7.54 -4.63
CA VAL A 158 9.16 -7.92 -3.23
C VAL A 158 7.87 -8.37 -2.55
N ILE A 159 6.75 -7.68 -2.78
CA ILE A 159 5.44 -8.10 -2.27
C ILE A 159 5.10 -9.50 -2.82
N ALA A 160 5.25 -9.70 -4.14
CA ALA A 160 4.98 -11.00 -4.76
C ALA A 160 5.89 -12.12 -4.24
N LEU A 161 7.20 -11.86 -4.06
CA LEU A 161 8.16 -12.85 -3.55
C LEU A 161 7.94 -13.22 -2.08
N ARG A 162 7.23 -12.37 -1.32
CA ARG A 162 6.74 -12.71 0.02
C ARG A 162 5.47 -13.57 0.00
N GLY A 163 4.91 -13.85 -1.19
CA GLY A 163 3.67 -14.60 -1.37
C GLY A 163 2.41 -13.75 -1.14
N LEU A 164 2.53 -12.43 -1.27
CA LEU A 164 1.45 -11.44 -1.09
C LEU A 164 0.98 -10.92 -2.46
N ILE A 165 -0.14 -10.19 -2.48
CA ILE A 165 -0.77 -9.75 -3.73
C ILE A 165 -0.45 -8.26 -3.97
N PRO A 166 0.46 -7.92 -4.90
CA PRO A 166 0.63 -6.54 -5.33
C PRO A 166 -0.44 -6.17 -6.36
N LEU A 167 -1.06 -5.01 -6.19
CA LEU A 167 -1.90 -4.36 -7.20
C LEU A 167 -1.12 -3.18 -7.80
N TYR A 168 -0.74 -3.32 -9.06
CA TYR A 168 0.00 -2.29 -9.78
C TYR A 168 -0.94 -1.17 -10.26
N ILE A 169 -1.20 -0.20 -9.40
CA ILE A 169 -2.15 0.91 -9.63
C ILE A 169 -1.64 2.22 -9.04
N THR A 170 -2.06 3.33 -9.63
CA THR A 170 -1.78 4.70 -9.18
C THR A 170 -3.01 5.33 -8.51
N LEU A 171 -2.81 6.42 -7.75
CA LEU A 171 -3.90 7.14 -7.08
C LEU A 171 -4.94 7.75 -8.04
N ASN A 172 -4.55 8.01 -9.29
CA ASN A 172 -5.41 8.66 -10.28
C ASN A 172 -6.29 7.66 -11.04
N GLN A 173 -6.18 6.37 -10.74
CA GLN A 173 -6.94 5.31 -11.39
C GLN A 173 -8.06 4.82 -10.47
N ARG A 174 -9.23 4.59 -11.06
CA ARG A 174 -10.32 3.89 -10.40
C ARG A 174 -9.89 2.46 -10.06
N LEU A 175 -10.20 2.02 -8.85
CA LEU A 175 -9.93 0.69 -8.35
C LEU A 175 -10.64 -0.37 -9.20
N PRO A 176 -9.93 -1.41 -9.69
CA PRO A 176 -10.47 -2.47 -10.54
C PRO A 176 -11.20 -3.54 -9.71
N PHE A 177 -11.99 -3.11 -8.72
CA PHE A 177 -12.83 -3.95 -7.89
C PHE A 177 -14.28 -3.61 -8.10
N PHE A 178 -15.15 -4.60 -7.95
CA PHE A 178 -16.59 -4.40 -7.97
C PHE A 178 -17.04 -3.66 -6.69
N ASP A 179 -18.23 -3.10 -6.73
CA ASP A 179 -18.76 -2.29 -5.64
C ASP A 179 -19.09 -3.17 -4.42
N ASN A 180 -18.83 -2.64 -3.22
CA ASN A 180 -19.13 -3.28 -1.94
C ASN A 180 -18.53 -4.69 -1.73
N THR A 181 -17.32 -4.96 -2.22
CA THR A 181 -16.68 -6.29 -2.10
C THR A 181 -15.60 -6.39 -1.03
N MET A 182 -15.04 -5.27 -0.56
CA MET A 182 -13.93 -5.27 0.40
C MET A 182 -14.43 -5.14 1.83
N ASP A 183 -13.89 -5.96 2.75
CA ASP A 183 -14.22 -5.89 4.18
C ASP A 183 -13.42 -4.79 4.89
N LEU A 184 -12.21 -4.49 4.40
CA LEU A 184 -11.28 -3.52 4.97
C LEU A 184 -10.57 -2.72 3.88
N ILE A 185 -10.44 -1.41 4.07
CA ILE A 185 -9.45 -0.58 3.39
C ILE A 185 -8.52 -0.01 4.45
N HIS A 186 -7.23 -0.24 4.30
CA HIS A 186 -6.17 0.31 5.13
C HIS A 186 -5.36 1.32 4.32
N THR A 187 -4.94 2.42 4.95
CA THR A 187 -4.02 3.38 4.33
C THR A 187 -2.92 3.81 5.28
N THR A 188 -1.68 3.86 4.81
CA THR A 188 -0.52 4.29 5.60
C THR A 188 0.54 4.97 4.74
N GLY A 189 0.99 6.17 5.13
CA GLY A 189 2.16 6.86 4.56
C GLY A 189 2.15 7.13 3.05
N PHE A 190 0.99 7.02 2.39
CA PHE A 190 0.85 7.25 0.94
C PHE A 190 -0.08 8.42 0.64
N LEU A 191 -1.15 8.57 1.44
CA LEU A 191 -2.00 9.75 1.42
C LEU A 191 -1.51 10.79 2.43
N ASP A 192 -0.30 11.30 2.28
CA ASP A 192 0.17 12.36 3.17
C ASP A 192 -0.50 13.69 2.79
N GLY A 193 -0.51 14.68 3.70
CA GLY A 193 -1.21 15.97 3.59
C GLY A 193 -0.73 16.92 2.49
N TRP A 194 -0.03 16.40 1.49
CA TRP A 194 0.37 17.07 0.25
C TRP A 194 -0.62 16.77 -0.89
N ILE A 195 -1.55 15.83 -0.67
CA ILE A 195 -2.57 15.49 -1.66
C ILE A 195 -3.61 16.60 -1.72
N ASP A 196 -3.88 17.06 -2.94
CA ASP A 196 -4.95 18.02 -3.21
C ASP A 196 -6.32 17.48 -2.76
N LEU A 197 -7.14 18.34 -2.15
CA LEU A 197 -8.44 17.96 -1.60
C LEU A 197 -9.38 17.36 -2.65
N LEU A 198 -9.31 17.80 -3.91
CA LEU A 198 -10.11 17.24 -5.00
C LEU A 198 -9.69 15.80 -5.30
N LEU A 199 -8.39 15.53 -5.32
CA LEU A 199 -7.90 14.16 -5.52
C LEU A 199 -8.27 13.26 -4.32
N MET A 200 -8.17 13.79 -3.10
CA MET A 200 -8.63 13.09 -1.90
C MET A 200 -10.11 12.74 -2.01
N ASP A 201 -10.95 13.65 -2.51
CA ASP A 201 -12.38 13.40 -2.69
C ASP A 201 -12.63 12.20 -3.62
N PHE A 202 -12.02 12.19 -4.80
CA PHE A 202 -12.13 11.07 -5.74
C PHE A 202 -11.68 9.74 -5.13
N ILE A 203 -10.58 9.74 -4.38
CA ILE A 203 -10.06 8.55 -3.69
C ILE A 203 -11.08 8.06 -2.66
N LEU A 204 -11.60 8.96 -1.84
CA LEU A 204 -12.54 8.65 -0.77
C LEU A 204 -13.87 8.11 -1.33
N PHE A 205 -14.39 8.67 -2.42
CA PHE A 205 -15.57 8.13 -3.11
C PHE A 205 -15.31 6.73 -3.70
N ASP A 206 -14.13 6.49 -4.27
CA ASP A 206 -13.80 5.18 -4.84
C ASP A 206 -13.55 4.12 -3.75
N TRP A 207 -13.00 4.53 -2.60
CA TRP A 207 -12.89 3.68 -1.41
C TRP A 207 -14.26 3.35 -0.82
N ASP A 208 -15.14 4.35 -0.67
CA ASP A 208 -16.52 4.10 -0.26
C ASP A 208 -17.19 3.12 -1.21
N ARG A 209 -17.04 3.29 -2.52
CA ARG A 209 -17.62 2.40 -3.53
C ARG A 209 -17.22 0.93 -3.32
N VAL A 210 -15.93 0.63 -3.12
CA VAL A 210 -15.47 -0.77 -3.01
C VAL A 210 -15.63 -1.38 -1.62
N LEU A 211 -15.71 -0.55 -0.57
CA LEU A 211 -15.91 -1.01 0.80
C LEU A 211 -17.37 -1.45 1.00
N ARG A 212 -17.58 -2.65 1.54
CA ARG A 212 -18.94 -3.16 1.80
C ARG A 212 -19.62 -2.42 2.97
N PRO A 213 -20.96 -2.43 3.06
CA PRO A 213 -21.65 -2.03 4.30
C PRO A 213 -21.15 -2.85 5.49
N GLY A 214 -20.84 -2.16 6.59
CA GLY A 214 -20.19 -2.73 7.77
C GLY A 214 -18.68 -2.97 7.62
N GLY A 215 -18.10 -2.67 6.45
CA GLY A 215 -16.65 -2.71 6.24
C GLY A 215 -15.93 -1.57 6.95
N LEU A 216 -14.64 -1.78 7.23
CA LEU A 216 -13.81 -0.82 7.96
C LEU A 216 -12.91 -0.03 7.00
N LEU A 217 -12.87 1.29 7.17
CA LEU A 217 -11.82 2.17 6.68
C LEU A 217 -10.87 2.46 7.84
N TRP A 218 -9.64 1.98 7.73
CA TRP A 218 -8.57 2.19 8.69
C TRP A 218 -7.54 3.17 8.10
N ILE A 219 -7.55 4.38 8.65
CA ILE A 219 -6.57 5.43 8.37
C ILE A 219 -5.46 5.32 9.41
N ASP A 220 -4.26 4.96 8.98
CA ASP A 220 -3.10 4.76 9.85
C ASP A 220 -2.05 5.85 9.62
N ARG A 221 -1.79 6.64 10.67
CA ARG A 221 -0.82 7.75 10.71
C ARG A 221 -0.88 8.69 9.50
N PHE A 222 -2.09 9.06 9.07
CA PHE A 222 -2.26 10.16 8.13
C PHE A 222 -1.65 11.42 8.73
N PHE A 223 -0.77 12.13 8.01
CA PHE A 223 -0.20 13.36 8.52
C PHE A 223 -0.54 14.55 7.65
N CYS A 224 -0.80 15.69 8.26
CA CYS A 224 -1.03 16.95 7.57
C CYS A 224 -0.50 18.12 8.39
N SER A 225 -0.45 19.30 7.77
CA SER A 225 -0.29 20.55 8.51
C SER A 225 -1.44 20.71 9.50
N ARG A 226 -1.15 21.27 10.67
CA ARG A 226 -2.16 21.59 11.69
C ARG A 226 -3.22 22.55 11.16
N LYS A 227 -2.86 23.42 10.20
CA LYS A 227 -3.78 24.38 9.57
C LYS A 227 -4.82 23.71 8.67
N ASP A 228 -4.47 22.58 8.07
CA ASP A 228 -5.31 21.87 7.10
C ASP A 228 -6.08 20.72 7.77
N LEU A 229 -5.87 20.50 9.07
CA LEU A 229 -6.45 19.37 9.81
C LEU A 229 -7.98 19.36 9.71
N ASP A 230 -8.63 20.50 9.88
CA ASP A 230 -10.09 20.59 9.86
C ASP A 230 -10.65 20.23 8.47
N ASP A 231 -9.96 20.61 7.38
CA ASP A 231 -10.33 20.26 6.01
C ASP A 231 -10.25 18.75 5.79
N TYR A 232 -9.13 18.11 6.16
CA TYR A 232 -9.00 16.65 6.05
C TYR A 232 -9.96 15.91 6.96
N MET A 233 -10.24 16.44 8.17
CA MET A 233 -11.25 15.87 9.05
C MET A 233 -12.63 15.94 8.42
N TYR A 234 -12.98 17.05 7.77
CA TYR A 234 -14.24 17.15 7.03
C TYR A 234 -14.31 16.08 5.93
N MET A 235 -13.24 15.92 5.14
CA MET A 235 -13.15 14.91 4.08
C MET A 235 -13.39 13.49 4.60
N PHE A 236 -12.79 13.09 5.72
CA PHE A 236 -12.99 11.74 6.28
C PHE A 236 -14.37 11.51 6.90
N LEU A 237 -15.08 12.58 7.28
CA LEU A 237 -16.35 12.51 8.00
C LEU A 237 -17.59 12.72 7.11
N GLN A 238 -17.42 13.22 5.90
CA GLN A 238 -18.52 13.57 4.99
C GLN A 238 -19.47 12.39 4.68
N PHE A 239 -18.99 11.15 4.74
CA PHE A 239 -19.77 9.95 4.40
C PHE A 239 -20.59 9.34 5.54
N ARG A 240 -20.63 10.01 6.70
CA ARG A 240 -21.36 9.55 7.90
C ARG A 240 -20.93 8.16 8.37
N TYR A 241 -19.64 7.84 8.26
CA TYR A 241 -19.10 6.61 8.81
C TYR A 241 -19.20 6.60 10.34
N LYS A 242 -19.51 5.44 10.91
CA LYS A 242 -19.50 5.24 12.36
C LYS A 242 -18.06 5.19 12.85
N LYS A 243 -17.72 6.00 13.86
CA LYS A 243 -16.37 6.03 14.44
C LYS A 243 -16.23 4.93 15.48
N HIS A 244 -15.26 4.02 15.30
CA HIS A 244 -14.86 3.05 16.32
C HIS A 244 -13.70 3.56 17.16
N LYS A 245 -12.69 4.13 16.49
CA LYS A 245 -11.50 4.69 17.14
C LYS A 245 -11.03 5.90 16.38
N TRP A 246 -10.57 6.92 17.10
CA TRP A 246 -10.05 8.17 16.53
C TRP A 246 -8.99 8.74 17.46
N SER A 247 -7.83 9.09 16.92
CA SER A 247 -6.71 9.65 17.69
C SER A 247 -5.98 10.69 16.86
N ILE A 248 -5.56 11.78 17.51
CA ILE A 248 -4.74 12.83 16.92
C ILE A 248 -3.54 13.03 17.84
N SER A 249 -2.34 13.10 17.27
CA SER A 249 -1.12 13.32 18.04
C SER A 249 -0.18 14.28 17.29
N PRO A 250 0.54 15.18 17.98
CA PRO A 250 1.55 16.02 17.32
C PRO A 250 2.64 15.16 16.66
N LYS A 251 2.98 15.49 15.40
CA LYS A 251 4.17 14.96 14.70
C LYS A 251 5.36 15.91 14.88
N SER A 252 5.11 17.20 14.80
CA SER A 252 6.07 18.30 15.00
C SER A 252 5.32 19.54 15.53
N SER A 253 5.95 20.73 15.52
CA SER A 253 5.29 21.99 15.88
C SER A 253 4.04 22.24 15.02
N ASP A 254 4.18 22.03 13.72
CA ASP A 254 3.21 22.44 12.71
C ASP A 254 2.49 21.26 12.04
N GLU A 255 2.91 20.02 12.30
CA GLU A 255 2.30 18.83 11.73
C GLU A 255 1.66 17.94 12.80
N VAL A 256 0.61 17.24 12.41
CA VAL A 256 -0.12 16.28 13.25
C VAL A 256 -0.22 14.93 12.54
N TYR A 257 -0.32 13.87 13.33
CA TYR A 257 -0.81 12.56 12.90
C TYR A 257 -2.29 12.42 13.28
N LEU A 258 -3.04 11.81 12.38
CA LEU A 258 -4.43 11.38 12.51
C LEU A 258 -4.49 9.88 12.29
N SER A 259 -5.18 9.16 13.15
CA SER A 259 -5.53 7.76 12.91
C SER A 259 -6.95 7.46 13.31
N ALA A 260 -7.64 6.70 12.47
CA ALA A 260 -9.06 6.45 12.63
C ALA A 260 -9.44 5.06 12.12
N VAL A 261 -10.41 4.45 12.80
CA VAL A 261 -11.14 3.26 12.32
C VAL A 261 -12.59 3.66 12.20
N LEU A 262 -13.07 3.63 10.96
CA LEU A 262 -14.39 4.12 10.56
C LEU A 262 -15.16 2.97 9.91
N GLU A 263 -16.42 2.76 10.26
CA GLU A 263 -17.28 1.72 9.70
C GLU A 263 -18.29 2.34 8.73
N LYS A 264 -18.36 1.79 7.50
CA LYS A 264 -19.33 2.22 6.49
C LYS A 264 -20.75 1.83 6.90
N PRO A 265 -21.71 2.76 7.03
CA PRO A 265 -23.07 2.43 7.39
C PRO A 265 -23.80 1.74 6.22
N PRO A 266 -24.84 0.94 6.49
CA PRO A 266 -25.80 0.60 5.46
C PRO A 266 -26.51 1.89 5.00
N ARG A 267 -26.48 2.16 3.69
CA ARG A 267 -27.31 3.21 3.10
C ARG A 267 -28.53 2.53 2.49
N ALA A 268 -29.68 2.70 3.13
CA ALA A 268 -30.94 2.34 2.51
C ALA A 268 -31.15 3.24 1.29
N ILE A 269 -31.60 2.66 0.18
CA ILE A 269 -32.17 3.40 -0.94
C ILE A 269 -33.57 3.84 -0.52
#